data_AF-G4ZG46-F1
#
_entry.id   AF-G4ZG46-F1
#
_cell.length_a   1.000
_cell.length_b   1.000
_cell.length_c   1.000
_cell.angle_alpha   90.00
_cell.angle_beta   90.00
_cell.angle_gamma   90.00
#
_symmetry.space_group_name_H-M   'P 1'
#
loop_
_entity.id
_entity.type
_entity.pdbx_description
1 polymer ?
#
loop_
_entity_poly.entity_id
_entity_poly.type
_entity_poly.pdbx_seq_one_letter_code
_entity_poly.pdbx_strand_id
1 'polypeptide(L)'
;MVVGFSFLELSAFWNVGDTVKRKVFSHALCEQALEEVKELGFKPIFRKVYAKRLDPFREQVSIEVLDDGVSSIHAMVAGLVEGANNLCEVNVSTWHALKSTPGGRTQAVHQDYPQFEISRALLKHKLVQGSVIVALMKNTLLHVYPRCFVKRKKNAESR
;
A
#
# COMPACT_ATOMS: atom_id res chain seq x y z
N MET A 1 2.00 -22.31 -8.74
CA MET A 1 3.04 -22.14 -7.70
C MET A 1 3.27 -20.64 -7.54
N VAL A 2 2.85 -20.05 -6.41
CA VAL A 2 3.11 -18.61 -6.15
C VAL A 2 4.58 -18.48 -5.75
N VAL A 3 5.36 -17.76 -6.54
CA VAL A 3 6.77 -17.51 -6.23
C VAL A 3 6.81 -16.41 -5.16
N GLY A 4 7.20 -16.79 -3.94
CA GLY A 4 7.39 -15.86 -2.81
C GLY A 4 8.36 -14.71 -3.10
N PHE A 5 8.53 -13.82 -2.13
CA PHE A 5 9.62 -12.85 -2.21
C PHE A 5 10.97 -13.55 -2.04
N SER A 6 11.90 -13.25 -2.95
CA SER A 6 13.30 -13.63 -2.84
C SER A 6 13.98 -12.87 -1.70
N PHE A 7 15.11 -13.40 -1.24
CA PHE A 7 15.95 -12.73 -0.23
C PHE A 7 16.35 -11.30 -0.65
N LEU A 8 16.63 -11.07 -1.94
CA LEU A 8 16.99 -9.76 -2.46
C LEU A 8 15.80 -8.79 -2.41
N GLU A 9 14.60 -9.25 -2.76
CA GLU A 9 13.37 -8.44 -2.68
C GLU A 9 13.04 -8.06 -1.23
N LEU A 10 13.21 -8.98 -0.29
CA LEU A 10 13.00 -8.71 1.14
C LEU A 10 14.07 -7.79 1.71
N SER A 11 15.35 -8.01 1.35
CA SER A 11 16.43 -7.10 1.73
C SER A 11 16.22 -5.69 1.18
N ALA A 12 15.72 -5.54 -0.05
CA ALA A 12 15.37 -4.25 -0.60
C ALA A 12 14.26 -3.58 0.22
N PHE A 13 13.19 -4.30 0.54
CA PHE A 13 12.12 -3.78 1.38
C PHE A 13 12.65 -3.26 2.73
N TRP A 14 13.46 -4.05 3.45
CA TRP A 14 13.97 -3.65 4.77
C TRP A 14 15.04 -2.55 4.73
N ASN A 15 15.90 -2.51 3.71
CA ASN A 15 16.99 -1.55 3.63
C ASN A 15 16.62 -0.25 2.90
N VAL A 16 15.64 -0.29 1.99
CA VAL A 16 15.26 0.81 1.10
C VAL A 16 13.86 1.33 1.40
N GLY A 17 12.93 0.47 1.80
CA GLY A 17 11.56 0.87 2.16
C GLY A 17 10.49 0.60 1.14
N ASP A 18 10.87 -0.03 0.06
CA ASP A 18 9.95 -0.60 -0.88
C ASP A 18 10.61 -1.78 -1.61
N THR A 19 9.75 -2.60 -2.21
CA THR A 19 10.13 -3.62 -3.17
C THR A 19 9.02 -3.74 -4.18
N VAL A 20 9.36 -3.98 -5.45
CA VAL A 20 8.38 -4.03 -6.54
C VAL A 20 8.47 -5.38 -7.23
N LYS A 21 7.41 -6.17 -7.10
CA LYS A 21 7.24 -7.41 -7.85
C LYS A 21 6.39 -7.15 -9.09
N ARG A 22 6.91 -7.49 -10.28
CA ARG A 22 6.23 -7.27 -11.56
C ARG A 22 5.61 -8.58 -12.04
N LYS A 23 4.51 -8.47 -12.81
CA LYS A 23 3.82 -9.61 -13.44
C LYS A 23 3.35 -10.68 -12.44
N VAL A 24 2.92 -10.25 -11.25
CA VAL A 24 2.34 -11.14 -10.23
C VAL A 24 0.97 -11.65 -10.65
N PHE A 25 0.16 -10.75 -11.23
CA PHE A 25 -1.21 -11.03 -11.62
C PHE A 25 -1.32 -11.13 -13.15
N SER A 26 -2.25 -11.96 -13.62
CA SER A 26 -2.59 -12.01 -15.05
C SER A 26 -3.36 -10.75 -15.46
N HIS A 27 -3.33 -10.44 -16.76
CA HIS A 27 -4.10 -9.29 -17.29
C HIS A 27 -5.60 -9.45 -17.03
N ALA A 28 -6.14 -10.63 -17.30
CA ALA A 28 -7.56 -10.93 -17.10
C ALA A 28 -8.00 -10.75 -15.63
N LEU A 29 -7.14 -11.14 -14.67
CA LEU A 29 -7.44 -10.94 -13.26
C LEU A 29 -7.44 -9.45 -12.89
N CYS A 30 -6.47 -8.68 -13.39
CA CYS A 30 -6.46 -7.23 -13.16
C CYS A 30 -7.69 -6.54 -13.77
N GLU A 31 -8.13 -6.96 -14.96
CA GLU A 31 -9.35 -6.45 -15.59
C GLU A 31 -10.60 -6.79 -14.78
N GLN A 32 -10.74 -8.05 -14.34
CA GLN A 32 -11.86 -8.47 -13.50
C GLN A 32 -11.93 -7.66 -12.20
N ALA A 33 -10.81 -7.56 -11.47
CA ALA A 33 -10.76 -6.77 -10.24
C ALA A 33 -11.01 -5.27 -10.50
N LEU A 34 -10.61 -4.74 -11.65
CA LEU A 34 -10.90 -3.35 -12.04
C LEU A 34 -12.41 -3.13 -12.28
N GLU A 35 -13.07 -4.08 -12.94
CA GLU A 35 -14.51 -4.05 -13.19
C GLU A 35 -15.33 -4.14 -11.90
N GLU A 36 -14.85 -4.89 -10.91
CA GLU A 36 -15.46 -4.97 -9.57
C GLU A 36 -15.35 -3.63 -8.83
N VAL A 37 -14.14 -3.03 -8.80
CA VAL A 37 -13.94 -1.80 -8.00
C VAL A 37 -14.48 -0.54 -8.67
N LYS A 38 -14.61 -0.47 -9.99
CA LYS A 38 -15.01 0.77 -10.69
C LYS A 38 -16.44 1.22 -10.38
N GLU A 39 -17.32 0.28 -10.04
CA GLU A 39 -18.73 0.52 -9.73
C GLU A 39 -18.94 0.99 -8.28
N LEU A 40 -17.90 0.95 -7.45
CA LEU A 40 -17.98 1.36 -6.05
C LEU A 40 -18.13 2.89 -5.91
N GLY A 41 -18.77 3.29 -4.79
CA GLY A 41 -19.01 4.69 -4.45
C GLY A 41 -17.75 5.44 -3.99
N PHE A 42 -16.89 5.81 -4.95
CA PHE A 42 -15.70 6.63 -4.71
C PHE A 42 -16.02 7.99 -4.08
N LYS A 43 -15.17 8.43 -3.15
CA LYS A 43 -15.25 9.76 -2.53
C LYS A 43 -13.90 10.48 -2.63
N PRO A 44 -13.89 11.80 -2.83
CA PRO A 44 -12.67 12.59 -2.82
C PRO A 44 -11.88 12.44 -1.52
N ILE A 45 -10.56 12.34 -1.63
CA ILE A 45 -9.64 12.28 -0.48
C ILE A 45 -8.64 13.44 -0.50
N PHE A 46 -7.89 13.60 0.59
CA PHE A 46 -6.93 14.68 0.73
C PHE A 46 -5.73 14.56 -0.23
N ARG A 47 -5.26 15.69 -0.77
CA ARG A 47 -3.96 15.77 -1.45
C ARG A 47 -2.78 15.78 -0.46
N LYS A 48 -3.00 16.36 0.71
CA LYS A 48 -2.04 16.45 1.81
C LYS A 48 -2.69 15.81 3.02
N VAL A 49 -2.05 14.80 3.60
CA VAL A 49 -2.57 14.10 4.78
C VAL A 49 -3.00 15.10 5.84
N TYR A 50 -4.21 14.90 6.38
CA TYR A 50 -4.87 15.78 7.37
C TYR A 50 -5.26 17.20 6.89
N ALA A 51 -5.20 17.50 5.60
CA ALA A 51 -5.74 18.75 5.09
C ALA A 51 -7.28 18.75 5.12
N LYS A 52 -7.88 19.87 5.53
CA LYS A 52 -9.34 20.05 5.52
C LYS A 52 -9.95 20.05 4.11
N ARG A 53 -9.18 20.47 3.11
CA ARG A 53 -9.62 20.54 1.72
C ARG A 53 -9.31 19.22 1.00
N LEU A 54 -10.36 18.58 0.49
CA LEU A 54 -10.26 17.38 -0.34
C LEU A 54 -9.78 17.73 -1.76
N ASP A 55 -9.14 16.77 -2.40
CA ASP A 55 -8.66 16.83 -3.77
C ASP A 55 -9.73 16.23 -4.70
N PRO A 56 -10.36 17.01 -5.60
CA PRO A 56 -11.38 16.47 -6.49
C PRO A 56 -10.81 15.52 -7.56
N PHE A 57 -9.48 15.45 -7.72
CA PHE A 57 -8.84 14.57 -8.70
C PHE A 57 -8.37 13.23 -8.11
N ARG A 58 -8.60 13.01 -6.82
CA ARG A 58 -8.18 11.79 -6.14
C ARG A 58 -9.28 11.29 -5.24
N GLU A 59 -9.67 10.05 -5.49
CA GLU A 59 -10.79 9.43 -4.79
C GLU A 59 -10.38 8.08 -4.22
N GLN A 60 -11.05 7.70 -3.14
CA GLN A 60 -10.88 6.41 -2.48
C GLN A 60 -12.23 5.81 -2.15
N VAL A 61 -12.27 4.49 -2.07
CA VAL A 61 -13.38 3.73 -1.48
C VAL A 61 -12.81 2.55 -0.70
N SER A 62 -13.44 2.23 0.43
CA SER A 62 -13.15 1.00 1.17
C SER A 62 -13.82 -0.18 0.47
N ILE A 63 -13.09 -1.28 0.33
CA ILE A 63 -13.64 -2.52 -0.23
C ILE A 63 -14.08 -3.38 0.96
N GLU A 64 -15.36 -3.34 1.28
CA GLU A 64 -15.93 -4.03 2.44
C GLU A 64 -16.18 -5.53 2.17
N VAL A 65 -16.46 -5.86 0.91
CA VAL A 65 -16.69 -7.22 0.42
C VAL A 65 -15.77 -7.45 -0.77
N LEU A 66 -15.04 -8.57 -0.76
CA LEU A 66 -14.17 -8.95 -1.87
C LEU A 66 -14.93 -9.87 -2.82
N ASP A 67 -15.23 -9.36 -4.01
CA ASP A 67 -15.67 -10.19 -5.14
C ASP A 67 -14.50 -11.02 -5.71
N ASP A 68 -14.78 -11.91 -6.65
CA ASP A 68 -13.87 -12.97 -7.10
C ASP A 68 -12.47 -12.47 -7.53
N GLY A 69 -12.40 -11.36 -8.27
CA GLY A 69 -11.16 -10.77 -8.76
C GLY A 69 -10.32 -10.20 -7.62
N VAL A 70 -10.90 -9.33 -6.80
CA VAL A 70 -10.20 -8.75 -5.63
C VAL A 70 -9.84 -9.84 -4.61
N SER A 71 -10.70 -10.82 -4.39
CA SER A 71 -10.47 -11.97 -3.49
C SER A 71 -9.29 -12.82 -3.95
N SER A 72 -9.19 -13.08 -5.26
CA SER A 72 -8.06 -13.81 -5.86
C SER A 72 -6.73 -13.04 -5.72
N ILE A 73 -6.77 -11.71 -5.92
CA ILE A 73 -5.61 -10.84 -5.67
C ILE A 73 -5.21 -10.89 -4.20
N HIS A 74 -6.18 -10.79 -3.28
CA HIS A 74 -5.95 -10.86 -1.85
C HIS A 74 -5.26 -12.18 -1.45
N ALA A 75 -5.78 -13.33 -1.90
CA ALA A 75 -5.20 -14.64 -1.59
C ALA A 75 -3.74 -14.75 -2.07
N MET A 76 -3.44 -14.24 -3.27
CA MET A 76 -2.06 -14.22 -3.79
C MET A 76 -1.15 -13.29 -2.98
N VAL A 77 -1.63 -12.10 -2.61
CA VAL A 77 -0.85 -11.16 -1.78
C VAL A 77 -0.62 -11.74 -0.40
N ALA A 78 -1.64 -12.34 0.22
CA ALA A 78 -1.53 -12.99 1.53
C ALA A 78 -0.47 -14.10 1.49
N GLY A 79 -0.50 -14.97 0.48
CA GLY A 79 0.53 -16.01 0.32
C GLY A 79 1.94 -15.47 0.10
N LEU A 80 2.09 -14.33 -0.60
CA LEU A 80 3.39 -13.65 -0.75
C LEU A 80 3.90 -13.08 0.58
N VAL A 81 3.01 -12.49 1.39
CA VAL A 81 3.34 -11.85 2.66
C VAL A 81 3.63 -12.88 3.75
N GLU A 82 2.80 -13.91 3.88
CA GLU A 82 3.01 -15.02 4.82
C GLU A 82 4.35 -15.73 4.52
N GLY A 83 4.66 -15.94 3.24
CA GLY A 83 5.95 -16.49 2.82
C GLY A 83 7.17 -15.60 3.14
N ALA A 84 6.96 -14.30 3.38
CA ALA A 84 8.02 -13.38 3.77
C ALA A 84 8.27 -13.37 5.29
N ASN A 85 7.20 -13.43 6.09
CA ASN A 85 7.25 -13.51 7.53
C ASN A 85 5.91 -14.07 8.05
N ASN A 86 5.95 -15.15 8.82
CA ASN A 86 4.77 -15.83 9.35
C ASN A 86 3.99 -15.00 10.39
N LEU A 87 4.54 -13.89 10.86
CA LEU A 87 3.85 -12.94 11.72
C LEU A 87 3.17 -11.81 10.95
N CYS A 88 3.40 -11.71 9.64
CA CYS A 88 2.74 -10.74 8.79
C CYS A 88 1.43 -11.33 8.27
N GLU A 89 0.37 -10.54 8.37
CA GLU A 89 -0.94 -10.87 7.80
C GLU A 89 -1.43 -9.71 6.93
N VAL A 90 -2.29 -10.03 5.97
CA VAL A 90 -3.04 -9.04 5.19
C VAL A 90 -4.49 -9.15 5.62
N ASN A 91 -5.03 -8.11 6.23
CA ASN A 91 -6.40 -8.13 6.70
C ASN A 91 -7.37 -7.77 5.55
N VAL A 92 -8.34 -8.63 5.28
CA VAL A 92 -9.39 -8.44 4.27
C VAL A 92 -10.11 -7.09 4.42
N SER A 93 -10.35 -6.61 5.65
CA SER A 93 -11.09 -5.37 5.90
C SER A 93 -10.26 -4.09 5.67
N THR A 94 -9.02 -4.21 5.21
CA THR A 94 -8.09 -3.07 5.03
C THR A 94 -7.86 -2.69 3.58
N TRP A 95 -8.56 -3.34 2.65
CA TRP A 95 -8.47 -3.02 1.23
C TRP A 95 -9.19 -1.71 0.91
N HIS A 96 -8.51 -0.88 0.12
CA HIS A 96 -9.07 0.33 -0.45
C HIS A 96 -8.73 0.39 -1.94
N ALA A 97 -9.71 0.80 -2.76
CA ALA A 97 -9.44 1.20 -4.14
C ALA A 97 -9.13 2.69 -4.19
N LEU A 98 -8.09 3.04 -4.94
CA LEU A 98 -7.67 4.43 -5.18
C LEU A 98 -7.82 4.74 -6.66
N LYS A 99 -8.44 5.88 -6.96
CA LYS A 99 -8.62 6.39 -8.33
C LYS A 99 -8.08 7.80 -8.43
N SER A 100 -7.30 8.07 -9.48
CA SER A 100 -6.83 9.41 -9.83
C SER A 100 -7.36 9.79 -11.20
N THR A 101 -7.87 11.01 -11.35
CA THR A 101 -8.39 11.52 -12.64
C THR A 101 -7.40 12.50 -13.29
N PRO A 102 -7.45 12.67 -14.62
CA PRO A 102 -6.62 13.63 -15.34
C PRO A 102 -6.77 15.06 -14.80
N GLY A 103 -5.67 15.80 -14.75
CA GLY A 103 -5.62 17.19 -14.24
C GLY A 103 -5.24 17.32 -12.76
N GLY A 104 -5.20 16.20 -12.02
CA GLY A 104 -4.74 16.16 -10.64
C GLY A 104 -3.24 16.41 -10.49
N ARG A 105 -2.85 17.12 -9.42
CA ARG A 105 -1.44 17.26 -9.02
C ARG A 105 -0.99 16.01 -8.27
N THR A 106 0.31 15.74 -8.25
CA THR A 106 0.89 14.71 -7.39
C THR A 106 0.51 14.95 -5.93
N GLN A 107 0.20 13.86 -5.21
CA GLN A 107 -0.04 13.90 -3.77
C GLN A 107 1.20 14.44 -3.05
N ALA A 108 0.99 15.18 -1.97
CA ALA A 108 2.11 15.65 -1.17
C ALA A 108 2.87 14.46 -0.57
N VAL A 109 4.19 14.57 -0.48
CA VAL A 109 5.04 13.53 0.13
C VAL A 109 4.58 13.28 1.56
N HIS A 110 4.34 12.01 1.89
CA HIS A 110 3.93 11.57 3.22
C HIS A 110 4.35 10.11 3.44
N GLN A 111 4.19 9.65 4.69
CA GLN A 111 4.23 8.24 5.06
C GLN A 111 2.79 7.77 5.25
N ASP A 112 2.49 6.55 4.83
CA ASP A 112 1.14 5.98 4.96
C ASP A 112 0.70 5.89 6.42
N TYR A 113 1.63 5.50 7.29
CA TYR A 113 1.41 5.41 8.73
C TYR A 113 2.13 6.55 9.45
N PRO A 114 1.44 7.30 10.32
CA PRO A 114 2.10 8.30 11.15
C PRO A 114 3.00 7.65 12.20
N GLN A 115 4.03 8.38 12.64
CA GLN A 115 5.04 7.89 13.58
C GLN A 115 4.46 7.23 14.84
N PHE A 116 3.38 7.78 15.39
CA PHE A 116 2.78 7.26 16.62
C PHE A 116 2.13 5.88 16.40
N GLU A 117 1.57 5.61 15.23
CA GLU A 117 1.02 4.29 14.88
C GLU A 117 2.14 3.26 14.73
N ILE A 118 3.20 3.64 14.02
CA ILE A 118 4.40 2.81 13.86
C ILE A 118 5.01 2.46 15.23
N SER A 119 5.20 3.46 16.09
CA SER A 119 5.75 3.24 17.43
C SER A 119 4.83 2.36 18.30
N ARG A 120 3.51 2.54 18.21
CA ARG A 120 2.53 1.71 18.92
C ARG A 120 2.57 0.25 18.43
N ALA A 121 2.62 0.04 17.12
CA ALA A 121 2.70 -1.28 16.52
C ALA A 121 3.99 -2.00 16.97
N LEU A 122 5.14 -1.30 16.92
CA LEU A 122 6.42 -1.85 17.36
C LEU A 122 6.43 -2.22 18.84
N LEU A 123 5.83 -1.39 19.70
CA LEU A 123 5.77 -1.67 21.15
C LEU A 123 4.89 -2.88 21.46
N LYS A 124 3.72 -2.98 20.82
CA LYS A 124 2.73 -4.03 21.10
C LYS A 124 3.05 -5.36 20.43
N HIS A 125 3.48 -5.32 19.17
CA HIS A 125 3.57 -6.50 18.30
C HIS A 125 5.00 -6.83 17.87
N LYS A 126 5.98 -5.99 18.23
CA LYS A 126 7.38 -6.11 17.76
C LYS A 126 7.51 -6.11 16.23
N LEU A 127 6.50 -5.57 15.55
CA LEU A 127 6.39 -5.48 14.09
C LEU A 127 5.90 -4.10 13.69
N VAL A 128 6.17 -3.73 12.45
CA VAL A 128 5.70 -2.49 11.83
C VAL A 128 4.71 -2.81 10.73
N GLN A 129 3.71 -1.94 10.56
CA GLN A 129 2.76 -2.03 9.47
C GLN A 129 3.45 -1.65 8.16
N GLY A 130 3.10 -2.34 7.08
CA GLY A 130 3.49 -2.03 5.71
C GLY A 130 2.26 -1.86 4.84
N SER A 131 2.42 -1.20 3.70
CA SER A 131 1.37 -1.08 2.69
C SER A 131 1.71 -1.96 1.49
N VAL A 132 0.70 -2.64 0.94
CA VAL A 132 0.79 -3.27 -0.37
C VAL A 132 -0.06 -2.46 -1.34
N ILE A 133 0.52 -2.07 -2.47
CA ILE A 133 -0.17 -1.32 -3.52
C ILE A 133 -0.19 -2.18 -4.78
N VAL A 134 -1.40 -2.48 -5.26
CA VAL A 134 -1.63 -3.26 -6.48
C VAL A 134 -2.09 -2.33 -7.59
N ALA A 135 -1.34 -2.30 -8.69
CA ALA A 135 -1.73 -1.54 -9.88
C ALA A 135 -2.66 -2.39 -10.76
N LEU A 136 -3.96 -2.04 -10.77
CA LEU A 136 -4.95 -2.67 -11.66
C LEU A 136 -4.89 -2.10 -13.09
N MET A 137 -4.51 -0.83 -13.23
CA MET A 137 -4.43 -0.13 -14.52
C MET A 137 -2.98 -0.02 -15.01
N LYS A 138 -2.80 -0.12 -16.33
CA LYS A 138 -1.51 0.18 -16.98
C LYS A 138 -1.13 1.64 -16.76
N ASN A 139 0.18 1.92 -16.79
CA ASN A 139 0.74 3.27 -16.62
C ASN A 139 0.35 3.95 -15.30
N THR A 140 0.00 3.17 -14.27
CA THR A 140 -0.14 3.67 -12.89
C THR A 140 1.22 4.10 -12.38
N LEU A 141 1.36 5.38 -12.01
CA LEU A 141 2.58 5.95 -11.48
C LEU A 141 2.45 6.17 -9.96
N LEU A 142 3.38 5.59 -9.21
CA LEU A 142 3.55 5.82 -7.78
C LEU A 142 4.98 6.35 -7.54
N HIS A 143 5.09 7.51 -6.88
CA HIS A 143 6.38 8.07 -6.53
C HIS A 143 6.76 7.62 -5.12
N VAL A 144 7.82 6.81 -5.03
CA VAL A 144 8.37 6.34 -3.75
C VAL A 144 9.74 6.97 -3.53
N TYR A 145 9.96 7.48 -2.32
CA TYR A 145 11.23 8.08 -1.93
C TYR A 145 12.02 7.06 -1.09
N PRO A 146 13.11 6.49 -1.62
CA PRO A 146 13.85 5.45 -0.94
C PRO A 146 14.51 5.96 0.34
N ARG A 147 14.69 5.06 1.30
CA ARG A 147 15.40 5.26 2.58
C ARG A 147 14.80 6.37 3.46
N CYS A 148 13.52 6.69 3.25
CA CYS A 148 12.79 7.71 4.02
C CYS A 148 11.98 7.13 5.18
N PHE A 149 12.39 5.97 5.71
CA PHE A 149 11.84 5.45 6.95
C PHE A 149 12.10 6.43 8.08
N VAL A 150 11.06 6.69 8.89
CA VAL A 150 11.10 7.29 10.23
C VAL A 150 12.34 8.17 10.46
N LYS A 151 12.18 9.51 10.45
CA LYS A 151 13.24 10.38 10.96
C LYS A 151 13.63 9.89 12.36
N ARG A 152 14.77 9.22 12.49
CA ARG A 152 15.44 9.11 13.78
C ARG A 152 15.60 10.56 14.22
N LYS A 153 14.91 10.96 15.30
CA LYS A 153 15.40 12.10 16.06
C LYS A 153 16.86 11.74 16.30
N LYS A 154 17.79 12.49 15.70
CA LYS A 154 19.15 12.53 16.25
C LYS A 154 18.91 12.79 17.72
N ASN A 155 19.31 11.85 18.58
CA ASN A 155 19.49 12.20 19.97
C ASN A 155 20.26 13.51 19.96
N ALA A 156 19.75 14.50 20.69
CA ALA A 156 20.55 15.65 21.01
C ALA A 156 21.78 15.11 21.73
N GLU A 157 22.85 14.87 20.97
CA GLU A 157 24.18 14.92 21.49
C GLU A 157 24.38 16.36 21.98
N SER A 158 24.97 16.47 23.16
CA SER A 158 25.19 17.65 24.01
C SER A 158 23.95 18.08 24.82
N ARG A 159 24.01 18.09 26.16
CA ARG A 159 25.14 18.44 27.04
C ARG A 159 25.33 17.47 28.19
#